data_AF-A0A8T6ZCB8-F1
#
_entry.id   AF-A0A8T6ZCB8-F1
#
_cell.length_a   1.000
_cell.length_b   1.000
_cell.length_c   1.000
_cell.angle_alpha   90.00
_cell.angle_beta   90.00
_cell.angle_gamma   90.00
#
_symmetry.space_group_name_H-M   'P 1'
#
loop_
_entity.id
_entity.type
_entity.pdbx_description
1 polymer ?
#
loop_
_entity_poly.entity_id
_entity_poly.type
_entity_poly.pdbx_seq_one_letter_code
_entity_poly.pdbx_strand_id
1 'polypeptide(L)' 'MRPVFPHAHIGQSQSPLEIIRAALRAAALAPSDSAALDATGDALRRLAELARVEVCNG' A
#
# COMPACT_ATOMS: atom_id res chain seq x y z
N MET A 1 -30.07 8.52 17.55
CA MET A 1 -29.45 8.44 16.20
C MET A 1 -28.17 9.25 16.23
N ARG A 2 -26.99 8.63 16.13
CA ARG A 2 -25.70 9.33 16.03
C ARG A 2 -25.20 9.22 14.57
N PRO A 3 -24.84 10.31 13.90
CA PRO A 3 -24.26 10.23 12.56
C PRO A 3 -22.84 9.66 12.67
N VAL A 4 -22.56 8.60 11.91
CA VAL A 4 -21.21 8.09 11.67
C VAL A 4 -20.63 8.85 10.49
N PHE A 5 -19.74 9.80 10.76
CA PHE A 5 -18.95 10.43 9.72
C PHE A 5 -17.90 9.42 9.23
N PRO A 6 -17.91 8.99 7.95
CA PRO A 6 -16.79 8.25 7.41
C PRO A 6 -15.61 9.22 7.42
N HIS A 7 -14.61 8.92 8.24
CA HIS A 7 -13.37 9.67 8.27
C HIS A 7 -12.74 9.51 6.89
N ALA A 8 -12.93 10.53 6.06
CA ALA A 8 -12.21 10.70 4.83
C ALA A 8 -10.72 10.79 5.21
N HIS A 9 -10.01 9.68 5.10
CA HIS A 9 -8.55 9.62 5.19
C HIS A 9 -7.93 10.24 3.92
N ILE A 10 -8.23 11.52 3.64
CA ILE A 10 -7.60 12.33 2.58
C ILE A 10 -6.29 12.90 3.13
N GLY A 11 -5.38 12.01 3.52
CA GLY A 11 -4.11 12.43 4.10
C GLY A 11 -3.27 11.35 4.74
N GLN A 12 -3.56 10.07 4.53
CA GLN A 12 -2.65 9.02 4.95
C GLN A 12 -1.72 8.73 3.78
N SER A 13 -0.46 9.16 3.89
CA SER A 13 0.64 8.40 3.34
C SER A 13 0.34 6.93 3.68
N GLN A 14 0.04 6.11 2.67
CA GLN A 14 -0.32 4.72 2.93
C GLN A 14 0.77 4.13 3.82
N SER A 15 0.39 3.69 5.02
CA SER A 15 1.36 3.08 5.92
C SER A 15 2.07 1.96 5.18
N PRO A 16 3.40 1.77 5.38
CA PRO A 16 4.13 0.67 4.80
C PRO A 16 3.40 -0.68 4.94
N LEU A 17 2.76 -0.89 6.09
CA LEU A 17 1.98 -2.10 6.37
C LEU A 17 0.74 -2.24 5.48
N GLU A 18 0.05 -1.16 5.17
CA GLU A 18 -1.13 -1.20 4.28
C GLU A 18 -0.72 -1.49 2.84
N ILE A 19 0.43 -0.96 2.39
CA ILE A 19 1.02 -1.28 1.08
C ILE A 19 1.33 -2.78 1.00
N ILE A 20 1.98 -3.33 2.04
CA ILE A 20 2.32 -4.75 2.11
C ILE A 20 1.05 -5.63 2.13
N ARG A 21 0.04 -5.27 2.93
CA ARG A 21 -1.22 -6.03 3.02
C ARG A 21 -1.99 -6.02 1.71
N ALA A 22 -2.03 -4.88 1.02
CA ALA A 22 -2.66 -4.78 -0.28
C ALA A 22 -1.95 -5.66 -1.31
N ALA A 23 -0.61 -5.65 -1.32
CA ALA A 23 0.21 -6.49 -2.20
C ALA A 23 -0.01 -7.98 -1.95
N LEU A 24 0.00 -8.41 -0.68
CA LEU A 24 -0.23 -9.81 -0.30
C LEU A 24 -1.62 -10.28 -0.70
N ARG A 25 -2.65 -9.44 -0.52
CA ARG A 25 -4.01 -9.77 -0.97
C ARG A 25 -4.07 -9.90 -2.50
N ALA A 26 -3.46 -8.97 -3.22
CA ALA A 26 -3.42 -9.00 -4.68
C ALA A 26 -2.69 -10.24 -5.20
N ALA A 27 -1.55 -10.59 -4.59
CA ALA A 27 -0.78 -11.78 -4.92
C ALA A 27 -1.57 -13.07 -4.63
N ALA A 28 -2.27 -13.15 -3.51
CA ALA A 28 -3.09 -14.32 -3.16
C ALA A 28 -4.31 -14.52 -4.09
N LEU A 29 -4.79 -13.44 -4.71
CA LEU A 29 -5.90 -13.48 -5.68
C LEU A 29 -5.42 -13.53 -7.13
N ALA A 30 -4.10 -13.51 -7.36
CA ALA A 30 -3.54 -13.44 -8.71
C ALA A 30 -3.77 -14.75 -9.46
N PRO A 31 -4.14 -14.70 -10.75
CA PRO A 31 -4.39 -15.90 -11.55
C PRO A 31 -3.11 -16.62 -12.01
N SER A 32 -1.94 -16.04 -11.77
CA SER A 32 -0.64 -16.58 -12.19
C SER A 32 0.48 -16.01 -11.33
N ASP A 33 1.59 -16.75 -11.21
CA ASP A 33 2.76 -16.33 -10.44
C ASP A 33 3.33 -14.99 -10.93
N SER A 34 3.31 -14.76 -12.25
CA SER A 34 3.75 -13.51 -12.87
C SER A 34 2.91 -12.30 -12.42
N ALA A 35 1.59 -12.46 -12.30
CA ALA A 35 0.71 -11.41 -11.82
C ALA A 35 0.88 -11.15 -10.31
N ALA A 36 1.16 -12.20 -9.52
CA ALA A 36 1.51 -12.04 -8.12
C ALA A 36 2.83 -11.28 -7.95
N LEU A 37 3.85 -11.64 -8.74
CA LEU A 37 5.15 -10.98 -8.74
C LEU A 37 5.04 -9.51 -9.14
N ASP A 38 4.25 -9.19 -10.17
CA ASP A 38 3.99 -7.80 -10.58
C ASP A 38 3.35 -6.98 -9.43
N ALA A 39 2.32 -7.51 -8.79
CA ALA A 39 1.67 -6.85 -7.65
C ALA A 39 2.63 -6.62 -6.46
N THR A 40 3.49 -7.60 -6.17
CA THR A 40 4.53 -7.43 -5.14
C THR A 40 5.61 -6.44 -5.56
N GLY A 41 6.00 -6.39 -6.83
CA GLY A 41 6.98 -5.46 -7.37
C GLY A 41 6.51 -4.01 -7.30
N ASP A 42 5.24 -3.75 -7.65
CA ASP A 42 4.66 -2.41 -7.51
C ASP A 42 4.63 -1.94 -6.04
N ALA A 43 4.31 -2.85 -5.12
CA ALA A 43 4.33 -2.55 -3.69
C ALA A 43 5.75 -2.22 -3.18
N LEU A 44 6.77 -2.98 -3.59
CA LEU A 44 8.16 -2.68 -3.25
C LEU A 44 8.60 -1.32 -3.80
N ARG A 45 8.17 -0.96 -5.02
CA ARG A 45 8.44 0.35 -5.61
C ARG A 45 7.84 1.49 -4.76
N ARG A 46 6.60 1.35 -4.30
CA ARG A 46 5.95 2.34 -3.43
C ARG A 46 6.64 2.46 -2.07
N LEU A 47 7.07 1.35 -1.49
CA LEU A 47 7.83 1.34 -0.23
C LEU A 47 9.18 2.03 -0.38
N ALA A 48 9.88 1.80 -1.49
CA ALA A 48 11.15 2.45 -1.78
C ALA A 48 10.98 3.96 -1.95
N GLU A 49 9.90 4.41 -2.58
CA GLU A 49 9.60 5.83 -2.71
C GLU A 49 9.29 6.45 -1.35
N LEU A 50 8.50 5.79 -0.52
CA LEU A 50 8.22 6.24 0.83
C LEU A 50 9.51 6.34 1.66
N ALA A 51 10.38 5.33 1.59
CA ALA A 51 11.69 5.36 2.26
C ALA A 51 12.58 6.52 1.77
N ARG A 52 12.56 6.84 0.47
CA ARG A 52 13.30 8.01 -0.06
C ARG A 52 12.74 9.32 0.47
N VAL A 53 11.43 9.47 0.51
CA VAL A 53 10.77 10.66 1.05
C VAL A 53 11.12 10.84 2.53
N GLU A 54 11.10 9.78 3.33
CA GLU A 54 11.51 9.83 4.74
C GLU A 54 12.99 10.25 4.89
N VAL A 55 13.89 9.74 4.04
CA VAL A 55 15.32 10.13 4.06
C VAL A 55 15.52 11.59 3.64
N CYS A 56 14.74 12.09 2.68
CA CYS A 56 14.84 13.49 2.25
C CYS A 56 14.24 14.49 3.24
N ASN A 57 13.33 14.06 4.11
CA ASN A 57 12.66 14.90 5.10
C ASN A 57 13.30 14.85 6.50
N GLY A 58 14.32 14.00 6.69
CA GLY A 58 15.05 13.81 7.96
C GLY A 58 16.31 14.63 8.09
#